data_AF-A0A8J2RPG1-F1
#
_entry.id   AF-A0A8J2RPG1-F1
#
_cell.length_a   1.000
_cell.length_b   1.000
_cell.length_c   1.000
_cell.angle_alpha   90.00
_cell.angle_beta   90.00
_cell.angle_gamma   90.00
#
_symmetry.space_group_name_H-M   'P 1'
#
loop_
_entity.id
_entity.type
_entity.pdbx_description
1 polymer ?
#
loop_
_entity_poly.entity_id
_entity_poly.type
_entity_poly.pdbx_seq_one_letter_code
_entity_poly.pdbx_strand_id
1 'polypeptide(L)'
;MDPIGIEWVQVEPNEEHHNIYTVMREEFREERKVMTTVMTEALQEERKVSQVNYLKMLNLFHEKNVQVHQRIDNLEESMNERISHLEDNFTGNKQSFQQQLHEKEKVETCTCTQKFSKTRLRKSRRAATLRENKCCSLTKPNSSSHTLCSSTPPDMRRTRTAKRDLNTAKNSCQESNGGVAESGNRIRLTERELQALMKGINCVSFIGRLVLASFPKRYFLEKKNNFSVAISSQHIDALFEIVSSKYKEIKRNGQPPKLITKAEVTKVIKMKVTNFRSSNRHMIK
;
A
#
# COMPACT_ATOMS: atom_id res chain seq x y z
N MET A 1 28.77 -90.38 10.33
CA MET A 1 28.76 -89.58 9.08
C MET A 1 30.16 -89.04 8.92
N ASP A 2 30.90 -89.59 7.98
CA ASP A 2 32.30 -89.21 7.76
C ASP A 2 32.36 -87.94 6.91
N PRO A 3 33.21 -86.96 7.27
CA PRO A 3 33.32 -85.73 6.50
C PRO A 3 33.99 -86.00 5.16
N ILE A 4 33.33 -85.60 4.07
CA ILE A 4 33.89 -85.59 2.72
C ILE A 4 35.02 -84.56 2.71
N GLY A 5 36.27 -85.05 2.69
CA GLY A 5 37.45 -84.22 2.49
C GLY A 5 37.44 -83.67 1.06
N ILE A 6 37.16 -82.38 0.91
CA ILE A 6 37.34 -81.67 -0.35
C ILE A 6 38.81 -81.27 -0.44
N GLU A 7 39.59 -81.98 -1.25
CA GLU A 7 40.94 -81.58 -1.63
C GLU A 7 40.85 -80.37 -2.58
N TRP A 8 41.33 -79.22 -2.13
CA TRP A 8 41.45 -78.04 -2.97
C TRP A 8 42.67 -78.22 -3.87
N VAL A 9 42.43 -78.60 -5.13
CA VAL A 9 43.47 -78.60 -6.17
C VAL A 9 43.86 -77.14 -6.41
N GLN A 10 45.09 -76.81 -6.02
CA GLN A 10 45.68 -75.50 -6.24
C GLN A 10 46.05 -75.38 -7.72
N VAL A 11 45.13 -74.85 -8.51
CA VAL A 11 45.35 -74.58 -9.94
C VAL A 11 46.28 -73.37 -10.04
N GLU A 12 47.50 -73.56 -10.53
CA GLU A 12 48.42 -72.45 -10.79
C GLU A 12 47.87 -71.58 -11.93
N PRO A 13 47.80 -70.25 -11.73
CA PRO A 13 47.25 -69.35 -12.74
C PRO A 13 48.16 -69.34 -13.97
N ASN A 14 47.63 -69.79 -15.11
CA ASN A 14 48.28 -69.68 -16.41
C ASN A 14 48.50 -68.20 -16.77
N GLU A 15 49.76 -67.82 -17.06
CA GLU A 15 50.19 -66.43 -17.34
C GLU A 15 49.38 -65.76 -18.45
N GLU A 16 48.87 -66.53 -19.41
CA GLU A 16 48.03 -66.01 -20.50
C GLU A 16 46.72 -65.39 -20.00
N HIS A 17 46.10 -65.98 -18.97
CA HIS A 17 44.88 -65.43 -18.39
C HIS A 17 45.16 -64.09 -17.67
N HIS A 18 46.32 -63.96 -17.02
CA HIS A 18 46.71 -62.72 -16.34
C HIS A 18 46.86 -61.54 -17.30
N ASN A 19 47.42 -61.78 -18.49
CA ASN A 19 47.55 -60.74 -19.52
C ASN A 19 46.19 -60.28 -20.06
N ILE A 20 45.26 -61.21 -20.31
CA ILE A 20 43.90 -60.87 -20.79
C ILE A 20 43.16 -60.01 -19.74
N TYR A 21 43.24 -60.37 -18.45
CA TYR A 21 42.64 -59.56 -17.40
C TYR A 21 43.25 -58.17 -17.29
N THR A 22 44.56 -58.05 -17.48
CA THR A 22 45.25 -56.76 -17.43
C THR A 22 44.80 -55.83 -18.56
N VAL A 23 44.72 -56.35 -19.80
CA VAL A 23 44.25 -55.58 -20.95
C VAL A 23 42.81 -55.12 -20.77
N MET A 24 41.88 -56.03 -20.43
CA MET A 24 40.48 -55.66 -20.19
C MET A 24 40.35 -54.63 -19.06
N ARG A 25 41.16 -54.75 -18.00
CA ARG A 25 41.13 -53.80 -16.87
C ARG A 25 41.54 -52.40 -17.30
N GLU A 26 42.58 -52.26 -18.12
CA GLU A 26 43.01 -50.96 -18.62
C GLU A 26 42.02 -50.38 -19.64
N GLU A 27 41.42 -51.21 -20.51
CA GLU A 27 40.33 -50.76 -21.40
C GLU A 27 39.14 -50.21 -20.61
N PHE A 28 38.64 -50.96 -19.61
CA PHE A 28 37.56 -50.47 -18.74
C PHE A 28 37.95 -49.21 -17.96
N ARG A 29 39.23 -49.05 -17.62
CA ARG A 29 39.73 -47.86 -16.94
C ARG A 29 39.69 -46.65 -17.86
N GLU A 30 40.12 -46.80 -19.11
CA GLU A 30 40.06 -45.73 -20.10
C GLU A 30 38.61 -45.38 -20.45
N GLU A 31 37.72 -46.35 -20.62
CA GLU A 31 36.29 -46.09 -20.83
C GLU A 31 35.67 -45.31 -19.67
N ARG A 32 36.00 -45.66 -18.42
CA ARG A 32 35.54 -44.90 -17.24
C ARG A 32 36.09 -43.49 -17.20
N LYS A 33 37.36 -43.28 -17.60
CA LYS A 33 37.95 -41.93 -17.68
C LYS A 33 37.23 -41.08 -18.73
N VAL A 34 36.99 -41.63 -19.92
CA VAL A 34 36.27 -40.94 -20.99
C VAL A 34 34.85 -40.61 -20.54
N MET A 35 34.11 -41.59 -19.99
CA MET A 35 32.75 -41.38 -19.48
C MET A 35 32.71 -40.29 -18.40
N THR A 36 33.64 -40.33 -17.44
CA THR A 36 33.72 -39.31 -16.37
C THR A 36 33.98 -37.94 -16.96
N THR A 37 34.90 -37.83 -17.92
CA THR A 37 35.23 -36.56 -18.60
C THR A 37 34.01 -35.98 -19.31
N VAL A 38 33.33 -36.80 -20.13
CA VAL A 38 32.12 -36.39 -20.85
C VAL A 38 31.01 -35.95 -19.89
N MET A 39 30.78 -36.68 -18.80
CA MET A 39 29.80 -36.28 -17.78
C MET A 39 30.17 -34.96 -17.10
N THR A 40 31.46 -34.75 -16.78
CA THR A 40 31.91 -33.50 -16.18
C THR A 40 31.78 -32.31 -17.12
N GLU A 41 32.09 -32.48 -18.40
CA GLU A 41 31.93 -31.44 -19.42
C GLU A 41 30.45 -31.09 -19.65
N ALA A 42 29.58 -32.10 -19.72
CA ALA A 42 28.13 -31.89 -19.85
C ALA A 42 27.57 -31.11 -18.65
N LEU A 43 27.95 -31.47 -17.42
CA LEU A 43 27.55 -30.74 -16.22
C LEU A 43 28.12 -29.32 -16.18
N GLN A 44 29.33 -29.11 -16.70
CA GLN A 44 29.92 -27.78 -16.79
C GLN A 44 29.17 -26.91 -17.80
N GLU A 45 28.74 -27.47 -18.94
CA GLU A 45 27.98 -26.75 -19.94
C GLU A 45 26.57 -26.39 -19.46
N GLU A 46 25.88 -27.31 -18.79
CA GLU A 46 24.59 -27.02 -18.12
C GLU A 46 24.72 -25.88 -17.11
N ARG A 47 25.81 -25.85 -16.32
CA ARG A 47 26.08 -24.75 -15.39
C ARG A 47 26.27 -23.42 -16.11
N LYS A 48 27.02 -23.38 -17.22
CA LYS A 48 27.20 -22.16 -18.02
C LYS A 48 25.87 -21.66 -18.57
N VAL A 49 25.07 -22.54 -19.16
CA VAL A 49 23.74 -22.19 -19.70
C VAL A 49 22.83 -21.65 -18.59
N SER A 50 22.83 -22.29 -17.42
CA SER A 50 22.10 -21.82 -16.25
C SER A 50 22.55 -20.42 -15.77
N GLN A 51 23.87 -20.18 -15.72
CA GLN A 51 24.43 -18.87 -15.38
C GLN A 51 24.04 -17.78 -16.39
N VAL A 52 24.12 -18.06 -17.68
CA VAL A 52 23.72 -17.12 -18.74
C VAL A 52 22.23 -16.78 -18.64
N ASN A 53 21.37 -17.78 -18.42
CA ASN A 53 19.94 -17.56 -18.24
C ASN A 53 19.63 -16.72 -17.00
N TYR A 54 20.34 -16.95 -15.89
CA TYR A 54 20.21 -16.16 -14.67
C TYR A 54 20.60 -14.69 -14.91
N LEU A 55 21.75 -14.44 -15.56
CA LEU A 55 22.19 -13.09 -15.91
C LEU A 55 21.19 -12.38 -16.84
N LYS A 56 20.64 -13.09 -17.83
CA LYS A 56 19.60 -12.56 -18.72
C LYS A 56 18.35 -12.14 -17.95
N MET A 57 17.91 -12.94 -16.98
CA MET A 57 16.78 -12.62 -16.11
C MET A 57 17.06 -11.40 -15.23
N LEU A 58 18.26 -11.30 -14.66
CA LEU A 58 18.68 -10.13 -13.88
C LEU A 58 18.69 -8.84 -14.72
N ASN A 59 19.21 -8.89 -15.94
CA ASN A 59 19.22 -7.73 -16.84
C ASN A 59 17.78 -7.28 -17.18
N LEU A 60 16.88 -8.22 -17.48
CA LEU A 60 15.47 -7.93 -17.72
C LEU A 60 14.78 -7.31 -16.49
N PHE A 61 15.13 -7.77 -15.29
CA PHE A 61 14.61 -7.19 -14.05
C PHE A 61 15.12 -5.77 -13.84
N HIS A 62 16.41 -5.53 -14.08
CA HIS A 62 17.01 -4.21 -13.98
C HIS A 62 16.38 -3.22 -14.98
N GLU A 63 16.23 -3.61 -16.24
CA GLU A 63 15.62 -2.79 -17.29
C GLU A 63 14.18 -2.40 -16.92
N LYS A 64 13.38 -3.35 -16.41
CA LYS A 64 12.03 -3.07 -15.93
C LYS A 64 12.00 -2.11 -14.75
N ASN A 65 12.95 -2.21 -13.82
CA ASN A 65 13.03 -1.27 -12.71
C ASN A 65 13.38 0.14 -13.17
N VAL A 66 14.31 0.27 -14.13
CA VAL A 66 14.65 1.58 -14.74
C VAL A 66 13.41 2.20 -15.40
N GLN A 67 12.64 1.41 -16.17
CA GLN A 67 11.39 1.90 -16.78
C GLN A 67 10.34 2.32 -15.74
N VAL A 68 10.25 1.61 -14.60
CA VAL A 68 9.33 1.98 -13.52
C VAL A 68 9.76 3.29 -12.86
N HIS A 69 11.06 3.47 -12.58
CA HIS A 69 11.58 4.72 -12.03
C HIS A 69 11.33 5.90 -12.97
N GLN A 70 11.62 5.75 -14.26
CA GLN A 70 11.35 6.80 -15.25
C GLN A 70 9.87 7.19 -15.31
N ARG A 71 8.95 6.22 -15.17
CA ARG A 71 7.50 6.51 -15.10
C ARG A 71 7.10 7.24 -13.83
N ILE A 72 7.78 6.97 -12.71
CA ILE A 72 7.54 7.68 -11.45
C ILE A 72 8.01 9.13 -11.62
N ASP A 73 9.23 9.34 -12.12
CA ASP A 73 9.79 10.69 -12.32
C ASP A 73 8.89 11.54 -13.23
N ASN A 74 8.43 10.98 -14.36
CA ASN A 74 7.50 11.67 -15.27
C ASN A 74 6.15 12.02 -14.60
N LEU A 75 5.65 11.17 -13.70
CA LEU A 75 4.41 11.44 -12.96
C LEU A 75 4.62 12.51 -11.91
N GLU A 76 5.77 12.50 -11.23
CA GLU A 76 6.14 13.53 -10.25
C GLU A 76 6.28 14.90 -10.93
N GLU A 77 6.96 14.96 -12.08
CA GLU A 77 7.09 16.18 -12.88
C GLU A 77 5.72 16.72 -13.31
N SER A 78 4.87 15.87 -13.91
CA SER A 78 3.52 16.26 -14.32
C SER A 78 2.63 16.72 -13.15
N MET A 79 2.78 16.10 -11.98
CA MET A 79 2.06 16.53 -10.77
C MET A 79 2.56 17.89 -10.28
N ASN A 80 3.87 18.12 -10.28
CA ASN A 80 4.46 19.39 -9.86
C ASN A 80 4.04 20.53 -10.79
N GLU A 81 4.00 20.31 -12.10
CA GLU A 81 3.47 21.30 -13.07
C GLU A 81 2.01 21.66 -12.77
N ARG A 82 1.16 20.64 -12.50
CA ARG A 82 -0.24 20.86 -12.16
C ARG A 82 -0.41 21.63 -10.86
N ILE A 83 0.42 21.36 -9.86
CA ILE A 83 0.43 22.08 -8.59
C ILE A 83 0.82 23.54 -8.83
N SER A 84 1.92 23.79 -9.57
CA SER A 84 2.36 25.15 -9.92
C SER A 84 1.27 25.94 -10.62
N HIS A 85 0.62 25.35 -11.62
CA HIS A 85 -0.47 26.01 -12.34
C HIS A 85 -1.68 26.32 -11.43
N LEU A 86 -1.99 25.47 -10.46
CA LEU A 86 -3.04 25.76 -9.48
C LEU A 86 -2.63 26.91 -8.56
N GLU A 87 -1.38 26.93 -8.08
CA GLU A 87 -0.85 28.00 -7.23
C GLU A 87 -0.88 29.36 -7.95
N ASP A 88 -0.50 29.40 -9.23
CA ASP A 88 -0.58 30.60 -10.07
C ASP A 88 -2.02 31.10 -10.21
N ASN A 89 -2.97 30.20 -10.47
CA ASN A 89 -4.39 30.54 -10.57
C ASN A 89 -4.97 31.05 -9.24
N PHE A 90 -4.62 30.42 -8.12
CA PHE A 90 -5.05 30.89 -6.80
C PHE A 90 -4.47 32.27 -6.48
N THR A 91 -3.20 32.51 -6.83
CA THR A 91 -2.54 33.79 -6.62
C THR A 91 -3.18 34.89 -7.48
N GLY A 92 -3.44 34.62 -8.75
CA GLY A 92 -4.12 35.55 -9.66
C GLY A 92 -5.55 35.89 -9.19
N ASN A 93 -6.33 34.87 -8.79
CA ASN A 93 -7.68 35.08 -8.26
C ASN A 93 -7.68 35.91 -6.97
N LYS A 94 -6.71 35.66 -6.07
CA LYS A 94 -6.55 36.43 -4.83
C LYS A 94 -6.27 37.91 -5.12
N GLN A 95 -5.37 38.20 -6.07
CA GLN A 95 -5.05 39.57 -6.47
C GLN A 95 -6.27 40.28 -7.08
N SER A 96 -6.99 39.61 -7.99
CA SER A 96 -8.23 40.13 -8.58
C SER A 96 -9.27 40.45 -7.50
N PHE A 97 -9.44 39.58 -6.50
CA PHE A 97 -10.40 39.81 -5.42
C PHE A 97 -10.00 40.99 -4.52
N GLN A 98 -8.71 41.12 -4.19
CA GLN A 98 -8.19 42.26 -3.44
C GLN A 98 -8.38 43.58 -4.20
N GLN A 99 -8.20 43.58 -5.52
CA GLN A 99 -8.40 44.75 -6.36
C GLN A 99 -9.87 45.19 -6.39
N GLN A 100 -10.80 44.24 -6.53
CA GLN A 100 -12.25 44.52 -6.47
C GLN A 100 -12.68 45.08 -5.11
N LEU A 101 -12.12 44.59 -4.01
CA LEU A 101 -12.41 45.11 -2.67
C LEU A 101 -11.95 46.57 -2.53
N HIS A 102 -10.73 46.88 -2.98
CA HIS A 102 -10.19 48.24 -2.91
C HIS A 102 -10.96 49.22 -3.82
N GLU A 103 -11.42 48.77 -4.99
CA GLU A 103 -12.31 49.57 -5.85
C GLU A 103 -13.66 49.86 -5.19
N LYS A 104 -14.28 48.86 -4.55
CA LYS A 104 -15.54 49.07 -3.80
C LYS A 104 -15.36 50.06 -2.65
N GLU A 105 -14.27 49.96 -1.89
CA GLU A 105 -13.96 50.87 -0.78
C GLU A 105 -13.78 52.32 -1.27
N LYS A 106 -13.14 52.53 -2.43
CA LYS A 106 -13.04 53.86 -3.07
C LYS A 106 -14.41 54.43 -3.47
N VAL A 107 -15.32 53.59 -3.97
CA VAL A 107 -16.67 54.04 -4.37
C VAL A 107 -17.51 54.42 -3.14
N GLU A 108 -17.42 53.66 -2.04
CA GLU A 108 -18.14 53.98 -0.80
C GLU A 108 -17.64 55.26 -0.12
N THR A 109 -16.32 55.47 -0.08
CA THR A 109 -15.74 56.71 0.45
C THR A 109 -16.09 57.94 -0.39
N CYS A 110 -16.20 57.79 -1.72
CA CYS A 110 -16.59 58.87 -2.62
C CYS A 110 -18.10 59.21 -2.55
N THR A 111 -18.98 58.23 -2.31
CA THR A 111 -20.42 58.48 -2.16
C THR A 111 -20.78 59.07 -0.79
N CYS A 112 -20.03 58.74 0.25
CA CYS A 112 -20.17 59.34 1.59
C CYS A 112 -19.84 60.85 1.55
N THR A 113 -18.69 61.23 0.98
CA THR A 113 -18.26 62.63 0.84
C THR A 113 -19.22 63.48 -0.02
N GLN A 114 -19.87 62.88 -1.02
CA GLN A 114 -20.86 63.56 -1.86
C GLN A 114 -22.20 63.81 -1.12
N LYS A 115 -22.60 62.94 -0.17
CA LYS A 115 -23.80 63.14 0.67
C LYS A 115 -23.60 64.22 1.73
N PHE A 116 -22.40 64.35 2.29
CA PHE A 116 -22.06 65.42 3.23
C PHE A 116 -21.99 66.80 2.58
N SER A 117 -21.53 66.91 1.33
CA SER A 117 -21.48 68.18 0.60
C SER A 117 -22.88 68.67 0.16
N LYS A 118 -23.80 67.78 -0.23
CA LYS A 118 -25.20 68.14 -0.55
C LYS A 118 -26.05 68.52 0.67
N THR A 119 -25.81 67.92 1.84
CA THR A 119 -26.52 68.29 3.08
C THR A 119 -26.02 69.62 3.66
N ARG A 120 -24.73 69.94 3.50
CA ARG A 120 -24.17 71.24 3.91
C ARG A 120 -24.69 72.40 3.03
N LEU A 121 -24.90 72.18 1.73
CA LEU A 121 -25.51 73.18 0.84
C LEU A 121 -26.99 73.44 1.13
N ARG A 122 -27.76 72.41 1.53
CA ARG A 122 -29.18 72.58 1.91
C ARG A 122 -29.38 73.25 3.27
N LYS A 123 -28.45 73.07 4.23
CA LYS A 123 -28.48 73.82 5.51
C LYS A 123 -28.01 75.27 5.37
N SER A 124 -27.12 75.59 4.42
CA SER A 124 -26.74 76.97 4.12
C SER A 124 -27.88 77.78 3.49
N ARG A 125 -28.69 77.19 2.59
CA ARG A 125 -29.87 77.89 2.01
C ARG A 125 -31.04 78.08 2.99
N ARG A 126 -31.25 77.20 3.97
CA ARG A 126 -32.30 77.37 4.99
C ARG A 126 -31.91 78.30 6.14
N ALA A 127 -30.61 78.56 6.34
CA ALA A 127 -30.13 79.52 7.33
C ALA A 127 -30.14 80.98 6.82
N ALA A 128 -30.32 81.20 5.51
CA ALA A 128 -30.38 82.53 4.91
C ALA A 128 -31.80 83.15 4.91
N THR A 129 -32.85 82.37 5.18
CA THR A 129 -34.26 82.83 5.16
C THR A 129 -34.92 82.85 6.55
N LEU A 130 -34.15 82.66 7.63
CA LEU A 130 -34.69 82.68 8.99
C LEU A 130 -33.73 83.42 9.92
N ARG A 131 -33.52 84.70 9.65
CA ARG A 131 -32.74 85.59 10.50
C ARG A 131 -33.56 86.82 10.85
N GLU A 132 -34.62 86.61 11.62
CA GLU A 132 -35.25 87.64 12.44
C GLU A 132 -36.14 86.96 13.49
N ASN A 133 -35.59 86.77 14.69
CA ASN A 133 -36.20 87.17 15.97
C ASN A 133 -35.61 86.40 17.17
N LYS A 134 -35.12 87.20 18.13
CA LYS A 134 -35.04 87.04 19.62
C LYS A 134 -34.55 85.68 20.17
N CYS A 135 -33.39 85.58 20.83
CA CYS A 135 -32.90 86.17 22.10
C CYS A 135 -32.94 85.13 23.23
N CYS A 136 -31.73 84.92 23.78
CA CYS A 136 -31.41 84.67 25.19
C CYS A 136 -31.72 83.24 25.71
N SER A 137 -30.88 82.53 26.47
CA SER A 137 -29.68 82.85 27.27
C SER A 137 -29.12 81.54 27.85
N LEU A 138 -27.78 81.48 28.10
CA LEU A 138 -27.04 80.79 29.19
C LEU A 138 -27.29 79.25 29.37
N THR A 139 -26.33 78.33 29.57
CA THR A 139 -25.07 78.32 30.32
C THR A 139 -24.36 76.98 30.04
N LYS A 140 -23.03 76.97 30.05
CA LYS A 140 -22.13 75.79 30.16
C LYS A 140 -21.95 75.45 31.66
N PRO A 141 -21.56 74.22 32.08
CA PRO A 141 -20.17 73.73 31.94
C PRO A 141 -19.96 72.22 31.73
N ASN A 142 -18.68 71.91 31.48
CA ASN A 142 -18.03 70.64 31.18
C ASN A 142 -17.96 69.66 32.37
N SER A 143 -17.86 68.35 32.08
CA SER A 143 -16.83 67.39 32.58
C SER A 143 -17.28 65.96 32.23
N SER A 144 -16.60 65.25 31.31
CA SER A 144 -15.48 64.33 31.56
C SER A 144 -15.87 62.97 32.18
N SER A 145 -15.94 61.98 31.29
CA SER A 145 -15.23 60.69 31.34
C SER A 145 -15.67 59.52 32.24
N HIS A 146 -15.61 58.35 31.59
CA HIS A 146 -15.20 57.03 32.07
C HIS A 146 -16.23 56.06 32.73
N THR A 147 -16.51 55.01 31.93
CA THR A 147 -16.49 53.56 32.22
C THR A 147 -17.59 52.84 33.02
N LEU A 148 -18.01 51.73 32.37
CA LEU A 148 -18.32 50.37 32.88
C LEU A 148 -19.75 49.99 33.34
N CYS A 149 -19.99 48.67 33.19
CA CYS A 149 -21.11 47.81 33.60
C CYS A 149 -22.23 47.63 32.56
N SER A 150 -22.35 46.49 31.83
CA SER A 150 -22.58 45.08 32.22
C SER A 150 -24.00 44.78 32.73
N SER A 151 -24.81 44.09 31.93
CA SER A 151 -25.78 43.08 32.36
C SER A 151 -26.44 42.38 31.16
N THR A 152 -25.93 41.20 30.80
CA THR A 152 -26.66 40.06 30.19
C THR A 152 -27.32 39.20 31.29
N PRO A 153 -28.16 38.15 31.04
CA PRO A 153 -28.85 37.64 29.82
C PRO A 153 -30.34 37.23 30.11
N PRO A 154 -31.08 36.49 29.23
CA PRO A 154 -31.00 35.00 29.17
C PRO A 154 -30.98 34.47 27.71
N ASP A 155 -30.08 33.55 27.36
CA ASP A 155 -30.14 32.08 27.50
C ASP A 155 -31.13 31.38 26.55
N MET A 156 -30.59 30.68 25.54
CA MET A 156 -31.08 29.37 25.11
C MET A 156 -30.03 28.63 24.26
N ARG A 157 -29.27 27.76 24.95
CA ARG A 157 -28.81 26.40 24.57
C ARG A 157 -28.64 26.04 23.07
N ARG A 158 -27.41 25.69 22.66
CA ARG A 158 -26.94 24.28 22.52
C ARG A 158 -25.47 24.12 22.07
N THR A 159 -24.69 23.54 22.99
CA THR A 159 -23.67 22.47 22.81
C THR A 159 -22.58 22.53 21.73
N ARG A 160 -21.39 22.89 22.23
CA ARG A 160 -20.03 22.36 21.96
C ARG A 160 -19.95 21.00 21.25
N THR A 161 -18.96 20.86 20.37
CA THR A 161 -17.79 19.98 20.63
C THR A 161 -16.60 20.42 19.79
N ALA A 162 -15.46 20.60 20.45
CA ALA A 162 -14.18 20.93 19.87
C ALA A 162 -13.55 19.68 19.24
N LYS A 163 -12.96 19.81 18.06
CA LYS A 163 -11.92 18.89 17.57
C LYS A 163 -10.56 19.47 17.94
N ARG A 164 -9.91 18.76 18.84
CA ARG A 164 -8.50 18.86 19.20
C ARG A 164 -7.72 17.86 18.34
N ASP A 165 -6.43 18.15 18.17
CA ASP A 165 -5.32 17.22 17.83
C ASP A 165 -5.22 16.80 16.35
N LEU A 166 -4.06 16.65 15.72
CA LEU A 166 -2.65 16.88 16.06
C LEU A 166 -1.91 16.78 14.70
N ASN A 167 -1.05 17.75 14.38
CA ASN A 167 0.10 17.46 13.52
C ASN A 167 1.26 17.09 14.46
N THR A 168 2.05 16.05 14.14
CA THR A 168 3.54 15.99 14.22
C THR A 168 4.08 14.55 14.27
N ALA A 169 5.21 14.36 13.56
CA ALA A 169 6.24 13.28 13.62
C ALA A 169 5.98 12.00 12.80
N LYS A 170 6.71 11.76 11.69
CA LYS A 170 8.14 11.41 11.53
C LYS A 170 8.50 10.00 12.05
N ASN A 171 8.90 9.16 11.10
CA ASN A 171 9.95 8.13 11.11
C ASN A 171 10.26 7.39 12.42
N SER A 172 10.04 6.08 12.39
CA SER A 172 11.05 5.12 12.84
C SER A 172 10.90 3.78 12.11
N CYS A 173 11.87 3.46 11.27
CA CYS A 173 12.18 2.09 10.89
C CYS A 173 12.59 1.33 12.16
N GLN A 174 12.01 0.15 12.37
CA GLN A 174 12.72 -0.96 12.99
C GLN A 174 12.13 -2.27 12.47
N GLU A 175 12.83 -2.85 11.51
CA GLU A 175 12.86 -4.30 11.37
C GLU A 175 13.59 -4.88 12.58
N SER A 176 13.02 -5.90 13.19
CA SER A 176 13.82 -6.94 13.84
C SER A 176 13.05 -8.25 13.83
N ASN A 177 13.63 -9.19 13.08
CA ASN A 177 13.36 -10.62 13.08
C ASN A 177 13.41 -11.22 14.50
N GLY A 178 12.72 -12.37 14.68
CA GLY A 178 13.01 -13.31 15.77
C GLY A 178 11.76 -13.83 16.44
N GLY A 179 11.42 -15.09 16.17
CA GLY A 179 10.21 -15.74 16.67
C GLY A 179 10.23 -15.99 18.18
N VAL A 180 9.04 -15.93 18.76
CA VAL A 180 8.62 -16.81 19.85
C VAL A 180 7.21 -17.27 19.48
N ALA A 181 7.07 -18.58 19.32
CA ALA A 181 5.78 -19.23 19.21
C ALA A 181 5.11 -19.14 20.57
N GLU A 182 3.94 -18.49 20.66
CA GLU A 182 2.90 -18.87 21.62
C GLU A 182 1.55 -18.20 21.33
N SER A 183 0.51 -19.04 21.32
CA SER A 183 -0.93 -18.76 21.37
C SER A 183 -1.61 -18.06 20.16
N GLY A 184 -2.25 -18.90 19.34
CA GLY A 184 -3.63 -18.72 18.84
C GLY A 184 -4.05 -17.40 18.19
N ASN A 185 -4.42 -17.51 16.90
CA ASN A 185 -5.55 -16.79 16.29
C ASN A 185 -5.41 -15.32 15.86
N ARG A 186 -4.31 -14.89 15.23
CA ARG A 186 -4.41 -13.72 14.33
C ARG A 186 -3.62 -13.91 13.05
N ILE A 187 -4.33 -13.85 11.92
CA ILE A 187 -3.77 -13.64 10.59
C ILE A 187 -3.04 -12.29 10.63
N ARG A 188 -1.72 -12.31 10.81
CA ARG A 188 -0.89 -11.10 10.86
C ARG A 188 -0.58 -10.66 9.44
N LEU A 189 -1.53 -9.98 8.80
CA LEU A 189 -1.29 -9.25 7.56
C LEU A 189 -1.32 -7.75 7.88
N THR A 190 -0.24 -7.05 7.54
CA THR A 190 -0.17 -5.59 7.62
C THR A 190 -1.02 -4.95 6.52
N GLU A 191 -1.47 -3.71 6.73
CA GLU A 191 -2.26 -2.99 5.71
C GLU A 191 -1.49 -2.83 4.39
N ARG A 192 -0.15 -2.71 4.44
CA ARG A 192 0.71 -2.67 3.24
C ARG A 192 0.69 -3.99 2.47
N GLU A 193 0.77 -5.13 3.16
CA GLU A 193 0.66 -6.44 2.54
C GLU A 193 -0.74 -6.64 1.94
N LEU A 194 -1.78 -6.23 2.65
CA LEU A 194 -3.16 -6.32 2.18
C LEU A 194 -3.37 -5.49 0.90
N GLN A 195 -2.85 -4.26 0.84
CA GLN A 195 -2.90 -3.41 -0.36
C GLN A 195 -2.10 -4.01 -1.52
N ALA A 196 -0.93 -4.60 -1.25
CA ALA A 196 -0.16 -5.30 -2.27
C ALA A 196 -0.93 -6.51 -2.85
N LEU A 197 -1.67 -7.22 -2.00
CA LEU A 197 -2.53 -8.32 -2.43
C LEU A 197 -3.68 -7.84 -3.33
N MET A 198 -4.21 -6.62 -3.13
CA MET A 198 -5.37 -6.10 -3.85
C MET A 198 -5.06 -5.51 -5.24
N LYS A 199 -3.81 -5.19 -5.55
CA LYS A 199 -3.45 -4.51 -6.81
C LYS A 199 -3.85 -5.31 -8.05
N GLY A 200 -4.78 -4.75 -8.84
CA GLY A 200 -5.09 -5.19 -10.21
C GLY A 200 -5.80 -6.53 -10.34
N ILE A 201 -6.45 -7.04 -9.29
CA ILE A 201 -7.04 -8.38 -9.30
C ILE A 201 -8.53 -8.42 -8.93
N ASN A 202 -9.20 -9.48 -9.36
CA ASN A 202 -10.60 -9.75 -9.02
C ASN A 202 -10.74 -10.34 -7.59
N CYS A 203 -11.95 -10.27 -7.02
CA CYS A 203 -12.19 -10.73 -5.64
C CYS A 203 -11.84 -12.21 -5.42
N VAL A 204 -12.10 -13.09 -6.39
CA VAL A 204 -11.78 -14.51 -6.27
C VAL A 204 -10.26 -14.75 -6.17
N SER A 205 -9.47 -14.00 -6.92
CA SER A 205 -8.00 -14.06 -6.85
C SER A 205 -7.48 -13.43 -5.58
N PHE A 206 -8.11 -12.34 -5.13
CA PHE A 206 -7.78 -11.71 -3.85
C PHE A 206 -7.99 -12.69 -2.68
N ILE A 207 -9.16 -13.32 -2.58
CA ILE A 207 -9.44 -14.34 -1.56
C ILE A 207 -8.39 -15.45 -1.60
N GLY A 208 -8.04 -15.93 -2.81
CA GLY A 208 -7.02 -16.97 -2.96
C GLY A 208 -5.64 -16.56 -2.43
N ARG A 209 -5.19 -15.33 -2.75
CA ARG A 209 -3.91 -14.82 -2.26
C ARG A 209 -3.94 -14.53 -0.76
N LEU A 210 -5.05 -13.97 -0.27
CA LEU A 210 -5.28 -13.70 1.15
C LEU A 210 -5.16 -14.98 1.96
N VAL A 211 -5.82 -16.05 1.53
CA VAL A 211 -5.72 -17.37 2.18
C VAL A 211 -4.26 -17.83 2.19
N LEU A 212 -3.57 -17.87 1.06
CA LEU A 212 -2.19 -18.36 1.02
C LEU A 212 -1.21 -17.51 1.84
N ALA A 213 -1.43 -16.20 1.93
CA ALA A 213 -0.62 -15.30 2.74
C ALA A 213 -0.92 -15.42 4.25
N SER A 214 -2.11 -15.89 4.61
CA SER A 214 -2.55 -16.05 6.00
C SER A 214 -1.95 -17.27 6.70
N PHE A 215 -1.36 -18.20 5.95
CA PHE A 215 -0.79 -19.44 6.48
C PHE A 215 0.71 -19.57 6.14
N PRO A 216 1.49 -20.30 6.95
CA PRO A 216 2.91 -20.54 6.66
C PRO A 216 3.14 -21.17 5.29
N LYS A 217 4.33 -20.91 4.71
CA LYS A 217 4.74 -21.56 3.45
C LYS A 217 4.65 -23.09 3.61
N ARG A 218 4.10 -23.77 2.62
CA ARG A 218 3.88 -25.23 2.57
C ARG A 218 2.87 -25.79 3.57
N TYR A 219 2.16 -24.96 4.35
CA TYR A 219 1.17 -25.42 5.33
C TYR A 219 0.12 -26.37 4.72
N PHE A 220 -0.42 -26.02 3.54
CA PHE A 220 -1.40 -26.85 2.82
C PHE A 220 -0.82 -28.05 2.05
N LEU A 221 0.51 -28.17 1.98
CA LEU A 221 1.19 -29.29 1.31
C LEU A 221 1.43 -30.45 2.27
N GLU A 222 1.32 -30.24 3.59
CA GLU A 222 1.43 -31.31 4.57
C GLU A 222 0.19 -32.22 4.53
N LYS A 223 0.40 -33.54 4.50
CA LYS A 223 -0.69 -34.52 4.41
C LYS A 223 -1.70 -34.42 5.56
N LYS A 224 -1.23 -34.05 6.76
CA LYS A 224 -2.03 -33.85 7.98
C LYS A 224 -2.94 -32.62 7.93
N ASN A 225 -2.61 -31.61 7.11
CA ASN A 225 -3.36 -30.36 7.02
C ASN A 225 -4.38 -30.41 5.88
N ASN A 226 -5.36 -31.32 5.99
CA ASN A 226 -6.50 -31.32 5.09
C ASN A 226 -7.41 -30.10 5.36
N PHE A 227 -8.16 -29.61 4.38
CA PHE A 227 -8.92 -28.35 4.49
C PHE A 227 -9.71 -28.23 5.80
N SER A 228 -10.45 -29.28 6.16
CA SER A 228 -11.30 -29.33 7.36
C SER A 228 -10.52 -29.28 8.69
N VAL A 229 -9.26 -29.70 8.68
CA VAL A 229 -8.36 -29.70 9.85
C VAL A 229 -7.51 -28.42 9.87
N ALA A 230 -7.12 -27.94 8.70
CA ALA A 230 -6.20 -26.83 8.50
C ALA A 230 -6.85 -25.45 8.70
N ILE A 231 -8.15 -25.34 8.43
CA ILE A 231 -8.90 -24.08 8.48
C ILE A 231 -10.09 -24.23 9.43
N SER A 232 -9.97 -23.67 10.63
CA SER A 232 -11.07 -23.61 11.61
C SER A 232 -12.11 -22.55 11.23
N SER A 233 -13.32 -22.61 11.83
CA SER A 233 -14.34 -21.57 11.62
C SER A 233 -13.81 -20.17 11.96
N GLN A 234 -13.00 -20.04 13.01
CA GLN A 234 -12.42 -18.76 13.42
C GLN A 234 -11.51 -18.15 12.34
N HIS A 235 -10.76 -18.98 11.62
CA HIS A 235 -9.98 -18.51 10.48
C HIS A 235 -10.88 -18.03 9.33
N ILE A 236 -11.99 -18.74 9.07
CA ILE A 236 -12.96 -18.34 8.06
C ILE A 236 -13.63 -17.01 8.45
N ASP A 237 -13.94 -16.82 9.73
CA ASP A 237 -14.51 -15.58 10.26
C ASP A 237 -13.55 -14.40 10.07
N ALA A 238 -12.29 -14.55 10.46
CA ALA A 238 -11.27 -13.52 10.26
C ALA A 238 -11.04 -13.19 8.77
N LEU A 239 -10.97 -14.20 7.91
CA LEU A 239 -10.85 -14.01 6.46
C LEU A 239 -12.08 -13.31 5.89
N PHE A 240 -13.28 -13.66 6.36
CA PHE A 240 -14.52 -13.04 5.92
C PHE A 240 -14.60 -11.57 6.31
N GLU A 241 -14.16 -11.18 7.52
CA GLU A 241 -14.12 -9.78 7.94
C GLU A 241 -13.17 -8.95 7.06
N ILE A 242 -11.96 -9.48 6.79
CA ILE A 242 -10.97 -8.81 5.92
C ILE A 242 -11.54 -8.65 4.50
N VAL A 243 -12.09 -9.72 3.94
CA VAL A 243 -12.70 -9.69 2.60
C VAL A 243 -13.85 -8.71 2.55
N SER A 244 -14.74 -8.71 3.55
CA SER A 244 -15.92 -7.84 3.59
C SER A 244 -15.54 -6.37 3.71
N SER A 245 -14.55 -6.05 4.54
CA SER A 245 -14.01 -4.70 4.70
C SER A 245 -13.42 -4.17 3.39
N LYS A 246 -12.60 -4.98 2.72
CA LYS A 246 -11.95 -4.62 1.46
C LYS A 246 -12.80 -4.84 0.22
N TYR A 247 -14.01 -5.35 0.37
CA TYR A 247 -14.80 -5.77 -0.77
C TYR A 247 -15.23 -4.62 -1.69
N LYS A 248 -15.43 -3.44 -1.09
CA LYS A 248 -15.80 -2.22 -1.82
C LYS A 248 -14.63 -1.65 -2.64
N GLU A 249 -13.40 -1.93 -2.23
CA GLU A 249 -12.17 -1.46 -2.86
C GLU A 249 -11.72 -2.36 -4.03
N ILE A 250 -12.17 -3.61 -4.08
CA ILE A 250 -11.81 -4.56 -5.14
C ILE A 250 -12.68 -4.30 -6.37
N LYS A 251 -12.04 -4.00 -7.51
CA LYS A 251 -12.70 -3.78 -8.81
C LYS A 251 -13.69 -4.92 -9.12
N ARG A 252 -14.99 -4.59 -9.13
CA ARG A 252 -16.03 -5.38 -9.78
C ARG A 252 -16.20 -4.82 -11.19
N ASN A 253 -15.97 -5.65 -12.20
CA ASN A 253 -16.23 -5.28 -13.59
C ASN A 253 -17.74 -5.08 -13.77
N GLY A 254 -18.22 -3.83 -13.66
CA GLY A 254 -19.56 -3.40 -14.09
C GLY A 254 -20.77 -4.02 -13.37
N GLN A 255 -20.59 -4.79 -12.30
CA GLN A 255 -21.70 -5.42 -11.58
C GLN A 255 -22.06 -4.66 -10.30
N PRO A 256 -23.36 -4.60 -9.94
CA PRO A 256 -23.82 -3.91 -8.74
C PRO A 256 -23.25 -4.56 -7.48
N PRO A 257 -23.19 -3.83 -6.36
CA PRO A 257 -22.64 -4.34 -5.11
C PRO A 257 -23.51 -5.46 -4.53
N LYS A 258 -23.29 -6.72 -4.92
CA LYS A 258 -23.88 -7.87 -4.23
C LYS A 258 -23.20 -8.03 -2.88
N LEU A 259 -23.95 -8.21 -1.80
CA LEU A 259 -23.40 -8.58 -0.49
C LEU A 259 -22.75 -9.96 -0.60
N ILE A 260 -21.48 -10.07 -0.19
CA ILE A 260 -20.82 -11.36 -0.08
C ILE A 260 -21.31 -12.06 1.18
N THR A 261 -21.72 -13.31 1.06
CA THR A 261 -22.06 -14.16 2.20
C THR A 261 -20.85 -14.95 2.69
N LYS A 262 -20.80 -15.29 3.99
CA LYS A 262 -19.77 -16.16 4.56
C LYS A 262 -19.70 -17.51 3.84
N ALA A 263 -20.84 -18.03 3.38
CA ALA A 263 -20.92 -19.27 2.61
C ALA A 263 -20.20 -19.18 1.25
N GLU A 264 -20.39 -18.08 0.52
CA GLU A 264 -19.70 -17.84 -0.76
C GLU A 264 -18.18 -17.72 -0.56
N VAL A 265 -17.72 -16.98 0.46
CA VAL A 265 -16.28 -16.88 0.79
C VAL A 265 -15.73 -18.26 1.14
N THR A 266 -16.42 -19.00 2.00
CA THR A 266 -16.02 -20.36 2.40
C THR A 266 -15.89 -21.28 1.19
N LYS A 267 -16.83 -21.20 0.24
CA LYS A 267 -16.78 -21.99 -1.01
C LYS A 267 -15.57 -21.63 -1.86
N VAL A 268 -15.26 -20.32 -1.99
CA VAL A 268 -14.08 -19.85 -2.74
C VAL A 268 -12.78 -20.29 -2.07
N ILE A 269 -12.68 -20.17 -0.73
CA ILE A 269 -11.51 -20.64 0.03
C ILE A 269 -11.32 -22.14 -0.17
N LYS A 270 -12.37 -22.95 0.00
CA LYS A 270 -12.35 -24.40 -0.25
C LYS A 270 -11.81 -24.72 -1.64
N MET A 271 -12.40 -24.11 -2.66
CA MET A 271 -12.00 -24.31 -4.06
C MET A 271 -10.53 -23.94 -4.28
N LYS A 272 -10.05 -22.80 -3.75
CA LYS A 272 -8.68 -22.34 -3.92
C LYS A 272 -7.66 -23.25 -3.23
N VAL A 273 -7.93 -23.70 -2.01
CA VAL A 273 -7.06 -24.63 -1.29
C VAL A 273 -7.00 -25.99 -1.99
N THR A 274 -8.14 -26.53 -2.42
CA THR A 274 -8.19 -27.79 -3.16
C THR A 274 -7.41 -27.69 -4.47
N ASN A 275 -7.64 -26.63 -5.26
CA ASN A 275 -6.90 -26.42 -6.51
C ASN A 275 -5.39 -26.27 -6.26
N PHE A 276 -5.00 -25.53 -5.24
CA PHE A 276 -3.60 -25.39 -4.86
C PHE A 276 -2.95 -26.74 -4.54
N ARG A 277 -3.63 -27.61 -3.78
CA ARG A 277 -3.13 -28.95 -3.46
C ARG A 277 -3.07 -29.85 -4.70
N SER A 278 -4.09 -29.82 -5.55
CA SER A 278 -4.12 -30.59 -6.79
C SER A 278 -2.98 -30.21 -7.74
N SER A 279 -2.73 -28.90 -7.92
CA SER A 279 -1.62 -28.40 -8.74
C SER A 279 -0.25 -28.74 -8.16
N ASN A 280 -0.13 -28.86 -6.83
CA ASN A 280 1.12 -29.15 -6.13
C ASN A 280 1.18 -30.59 -5.60
N ARG A 281 0.44 -31.53 -6.20
CA ARG A 281 0.35 -32.92 -5.73
C ARG A 281 1.70 -33.61 -5.65
N HIS A 282 2.62 -33.26 -6.55
CA HIS A 282 4.01 -33.74 -6.59
C HIS A 282 4.85 -33.28 -5.38
N MET A 283 4.42 -32.25 -4.65
CA MET A 283 5.11 -31.72 -3.48
C MET A 283 4.55 -32.24 -2.15
N ILE A 284 3.43 -32.98 -2.19
CA ILE A 284 2.79 -33.52 -0.99
C ILE A 284 3.60 -34.74 -0.55
N LYS A 285 4.35 -34.60 0.53
CA LYS A 285 5.08 -35.68 1.20
C LYS A 285 4.24 -36.28 2.33
#